data_AF-A0A8S1LTM3-F1
#
_entry.id   AF-A0A8S1LTM3-F1
#
_cell.length_a   1.000
_cell.length_b   1.000
_cell.length_c   1.000
_cell.angle_alpha   90.00
_cell.angle_beta   90.00
_cell.angle_gamma   90.00
#
_symmetry.space_group_name_H-M   'P 1'
#
loop_
_entity.id
_entity.type
_entity.pdbx_description
1 polymer ?
#
loop_
_entity_poly.entity_id
_entity_poly.type
_entity_poly.pdbx_seq_one_letter_code
_entity_poly.pdbx_strand_id
1 'polypeptide(L)'
;MGKKEGKWDIMCCKEEEQEYVQIGGGSYDNHEGEKKIGELDQWFDVPNKQITYCGEYNVKGIKVGRWDIVCEGIQIGGGSFEEQNQKKIGSWIELDEKYYNLRKLTYNGEYNIQGMKAGRWNIVFEGKQIQLYNSKHLLAAVDHIIVMRVRKRLECGQSWMNGLPIGNKSLIIVNII
;
A
#
# COMPACT_ATOMS: atom_id res chain seq x y z
N MET A 1 -30.98 -9.69 17.67
CA MET A 1 -29.89 -9.19 16.80
C MET A 1 -30.36 -9.34 15.36
N GLY A 2 -30.13 -8.34 14.50
CA GLY A 2 -30.53 -8.41 13.09
C GLY A 2 -29.55 -9.24 12.27
N LYS A 3 -30.06 -10.15 11.44
CA LYS A 3 -29.28 -10.92 10.46
C LYS A 3 -28.91 -10.01 9.28
N LYS A 4 -27.65 -10.02 8.84
CA LYS A 4 -27.20 -9.30 7.63
C LYS A 4 -27.20 -10.28 6.46
N GLU A 5 -27.93 -9.96 5.40
CA GLU A 5 -28.01 -10.78 4.18
C GLU A 5 -27.79 -9.91 2.95
N GLY A 6 -27.27 -10.50 1.88
CA GLY A 6 -27.16 -9.86 0.57
C GLY A 6 -25.87 -9.10 0.32
N LYS A 7 -25.86 -8.35 -0.79
CA LYS A 7 -24.75 -7.49 -1.21
C LYS A 7 -24.81 -6.15 -0.48
N TRP A 8 -23.66 -5.57 -0.21
CA TRP A 8 -23.54 -4.24 0.35
C TRP A 8 -22.39 -3.52 -0.34
N ASP A 9 -22.56 -2.22 -0.54
CA ASP A 9 -21.57 -1.35 -1.19
C ASP A 9 -21.12 -0.27 -0.19
N ILE A 10 -19.85 0.13 -0.26
CA ILE A 10 -19.34 1.32 0.42
C ILE A 10 -19.31 2.43 -0.61
N MET A 11 -20.00 3.54 -0.35
CA MET A 11 -19.98 4.71 -1.23
C MET A 11 -19.19 5.84 -0.56
N CYS A 12 -18.34 6.53 -1.33
CA CYS A 12 -17.66 7.75 -0.93
C CYS A 12 -18.24 8.92 -1.71
N CYS A 13 -18.58 10.00 -1.01
CA CYS A 13 -19.01 11.25 -1.65
C CYS A 13 -17.77 12.08 -2.02
N LYS A 14 -17.65 12.45 -3.30
CA LYS A 14 -16.65 13.43 -3.73
C LYS A 14 -17.27 14.83 -3.65
N GLU A 15 -16.81 15.64 -2.70
CA GLU A 15 -17.38 16.97 -2.42
C GLU A 15 -17.39 17.89 -3.65
N GLU A 16 -16.36 17.80 -4.51
CA GLU A 16 -16.21 18.67 -5.68
C GLU A 16 -17.20 18.33 -6.82
N GLU A 17 -17.61 17.05 -6.93
CA GLU A 17 -18.39 16.55 -8.06
C GLU A 17 -19.87 16.29 -7.70
N GLN A 18 -20.23 16.34 -6.41
CA GLN A 18 -21.54 15.88 -5.91
C GLN A 18 -21.90 14.44 -6.35
N GLU A 19 -20.88 13.64 -6.68
CA GLU A 19 -21.01 12.27 -7.14
C GLU A 19 -20.62 11.28 -6.03
N TYR A 20 -21.32 10.15 -5.97
CA TYR A 20 -20.99 9.02 -5.11
C TYR A 20 -20.24 7.97 -5.93
N VAL A 21 -19.05 7.61 -5.47
CA VAL A 21 -18.25 6.53 -6.08
C VAL A 21 -18.24 5.34 -5.14
N GLN A 22 -18.43 4.14 -5.70
CA GLN A 22 -18.28 2.90 -4.95
C GLN A 22 -16.80 2.66 -4.63
N ILE A 23 -16.48 2.52 -3.34
CA ILE A 23 -15.14 2.35 -2.78
C ILE A 23 -15.02 1.03 -2.00
N GLY A 24 -15.62 -0.01 -2.57
CA GLY A 24 -15.66 -1.33 -1.98
C GLY A 24 -17.08 -1.78 -1.69
N GLY A 25 -17.16 -2.89 -0.99
CA GLY A 25 -18.41 -3.60 -0.80
C GLY A 25 -18.16 -5.06 -0.50
N GLY A 26 -19.20 -5.86 -0.61
CA GLY A 26 -19.12 -7.27 -0.33
C GLY A 26 -20.45 -7.97 -0.42
N SER A 27 -20.45 -9.22 -0.01
CA SER A 27 -21.67 -10.01 0.13
C SER A 27 -21.63 -10.84 1.39
N TYR A 28 -22.81 -11.07 1.96
CA TYR A 28 -23.04 -12.09 2.97
C TYR A 28 -23.61 -13.31 2.25
N ASP A 29 -22.92 -14.44 2.38
CA ASP A 29 -23.47 -15.71 1.93
C ASP A 29 -24.53 -16.21 2.92
N ASN A 30 -25.62 -16.77 2.41
CA ASN A 30 -26.79 -17.16 3.22
C ASN A 30 -26.63 -18.54 3.89
N HIS A 31 -25.49 -19.20 3.69
CA HIS A 31 -25.18 -20.49 4.30
C HIS A 31 -24.78 -20.33 5.77
N GLU A 32 -25.03 -21.36 6.59
CA GLU A 32 -24.71 -21.39 8.03
C GLU A 32 -23.22 -21.13 8.27
N GLY A 33 -22.91 -19.86 8.51
CA GLY A 33 -21.56 -19.34 8.58
C GLY A 33 -21.48 -18.06 7.77
N GLU A 34 -21.73 -16.91 8.42
CA GLU A 34 -21.62 -15.58 7.82
C GLU A 34 -20.21 -15.34 7.27
N LYS A 35 -19.96 -15.79 6.04
CA LYS A 35 -18.73 -15.54 5.32
C LYS A 35 -18.88 -14.17 4.68
N LYS A 36 -18.26 -13.17 5.31
CA LYS A 36 -18.17 -11.84 4.72
C LYS A 36 -17.02 -11.84 3.73
N ILE A 37 -17.37 -11.83 2.45
CA ILE A 37 -16.42 -11.50 1.38
C ILE A 37 -16.48 -9.98 1.25
N GLY A 38 -15.41 -9.30 1.62
CA GLY A 38 -15.39 -7.84 1.73
C GLY A 38 -14.15 -7.24 1.12
N GLU A 39 -14.38 -6.27 0.26
CA GLU A 39 -13.41 -5.35 -0.28
C GLU A 39 -13.34 -4.14 0.66
N LEU A 40 -12.19 -3.89 1.28
CA LEU A 40 -11.97 -2.68 2.08
C LEU A 40 -10.99 -1.79 1.35
N ASP A 41 -11.48 -0.65 0.85
CA ASP A 41 -10.61 0.42 0.38
C ASP A 41 -10.23 1.33 1.54
N GLN A 42 -8.92 1.54 1.68
CA GLN A 42 -8.40 2.63 2.49
C GLN A 42 -7.87 3.69 1.53
N TRP A 43 -8.49 4.86 1.58
CA TRP A 43 -8.05 6.02 0.84
C TRP A 43 -6.83 6.62 1.52
N PHE A 44 -5.78 6.85 0.74
CA PHE A 44 -4.63 7.64 1.17
C PHE A 44 -4.48 8.81 0.21
N ASP A 45 -3.90 9.90 0.72
CA ASP A 45 -3.86 11.28 0.20
C ASP A 45 -3.18 11.48 -1.17
N VAL A 46 -3.00 10.42 -1.97
CA VAL A 46 -2.52 10.54 -3.35
C VAL A 46 -3.73 10.60 -4.27
N PRO A 47 -3.96 11.73 -4.96
CA PRO A 47 -5.08 11.83 -5.89
C PRO A 47 -4.96 10.70 -6.94
N ASN A 48 -6.02 9.91 -7.04
CA ASN A 48 -6.26 8.89 -8.08
C ASN A 48 -5.65 7.49 -7.91
N LYS A 49 -5.16 7.09 -6.72
CA LYS A 49 -4.75 5.68 -6.50
C LYS A 49 -5.53 5.02 -5.37
N GLN A 50 -6.36 4.06 -5.74
CA GLN A 50 -7.10 3.21 -4.80
C GLN A 50 -6.28 1.96 -4.49
N ILE A 51 -6.11 1.66 -3.19
CA ILE A 51 -5.56 0.40 -2.71
C ILE A 51 -6.65 -0.34 -1.95
N THR A 52 -6.83 -1.57 -2.41
CA THR A 52 -7.93 -2.44 -2.04
C THR A 52 -7.38 -3.67 -1.35
N TYR A 53 -7.99 -4.04 -0.23
CA TYR A 53 -7.69 -5.29 0.46
C TYR A 53 -8.82 -6.28 0.23
N CYS A 54 -8.50 -7.37 -0.47
CA CYS A 54 -9.44 -8.42 -0.82
C CYS A 54 -9.15 -9.66 0.02
N GLY A 55 -10.17 -10.21 0.67
CA GLY A 55 -10.04 -11.45 1.40
C GLY A 55 -11.31 -11.85 2.12
N GLU A 56 -11.18 -12.85 2.97
CA GLU A 56 -12.30 -13.45 3.67
C GLU A 56 -12.25 -13.12 5.16
N TYR A 57 -13.44 -12.89 5.72
CA TYR A 57 -13.64 -12.86 7.15
C TYR A 57 -14.42 -14.10 7.60
N ASN A 58 -14.09 -14.63 8.77
CA ASN A 58 -14.89 -15.67 9.42
C ASN A 58 -16.15 -15.09 10.09
N VAL A 59 -16.96 -15.97 10.69
CA VAL A 59 -18.22 -15.62 11.37
C VAL A 59 -18.06 -14.65 12.55
N LYS A 60 -16.84 -14.46 13.06
CA LYS A 60 -16.52 -13.49 14.13
C LYS A 60 -16.05 -12.14 13.56
N GLY A 61 -16.06 -11.96 12.24
CA GLY A 61 -15.52 -10.78 11.57
C GLY A 61 -14.00 -10.70 11.60
N ILE A 62 -13.30 -11.83 11.80
CA ILE A 62 -11.84 -11.90 11.84
C ILE A 62 -11.32 -12.28 10.45
N LYS A 63 -10.25 -11.62 10.00
CA LYS A 63 -9.58 -11.93 8.72
C LYS A 63 -9.00 -13.34 8.76
N VAL A 64 -9.29 -14.15 7.74
CA VAL A 64 -8.82 -15.53 7.63
C VAL A 64 -8.38 -15.83 6.20
N GLY A 65 -7.55 -16.86 6.04
CA GLY A 65 -7.16 -17.35 4.72
C GLY A 65 -6.33 -16.35 3.93
N ARG A 66 -6.42 -16.42 2.59
CA ARG A 66 -5.66 -15.57 1.68
C ARG A 66 -6.23 -14.15 1.64
N TRP A 67 -5.33 -13.18 1.70
CA TRP A 67 -5.61 -11.77 1.55
C TRP A 67 -4.68 -11.17 0.50
N ASP A 68 -5.26 -10.51 -0.48
CA ASP A 68 -4.54 -9.83 -1.55
C ASP A 68 -4.66 -8.32 -1.40
N ILE A 69 -3.59 -7.60 -1.74
CA ILE A 69 -3.58 -6.15 -1.79
C ILE A 69 -3.50 -5.76 -3.26
N VAL A 70 -4.54 -5.10 -3.75
CA VAL A 70 -4.75 -4.77 -5.16
C VAL A 70 -4.70 -3.25 -5.32
N CYS A 71 -4.07 -2.77 -6.39
CA CYS A 71 -4.08 -1.37 -6.79
C CYS A 71 -4.31 -1.31 -8.29
N GLU A 72 -5.35 -0.59 -8.72
CA GLU A 72 -5.72 -0.47 -10.14
C GLU A 72 -5.90 -1.86 -10.82
N GLY A 73 -6.47 -2.83 -10.09
CA GLY A 73 -6.67 -4.20 -10.57
C GLY A 73 -5.41 -5.09 -10.57
N ILE A 74 -4.25 -4.55 -10.18
CA ILE A 74 -2.99 -5.29 -10.11
C ILE A 74 -2.69 -5.68 -8.67
N GLN A 75 -2.42 -6.97 -8.44
CA GLN A 75 -1.93 -7.44 -7.15
C GLN A 75 -0.54 -6.89 -6.86
N ILE A 76 -0.42 -6.11 -5.79
CA ILE A 76 0.83 -5.48 -5.34
C ILE A 76 1.29 -6.00 -3.97
N GLY A 77 0.46 -6.76 -3.27
CA GLY A 77 0.80 -7.33 -1.98
C GLY A 77 -0.14 -8.43 -1.53
N GLY A 78 0.02 -8.87 -0.28
CA GLY A 78 -0.85 -9.86 0.34
C GLY A 78 -0.11 -11.00 1.02
N GLY A 79 -0.88 -11.93 1.57
CA GLY A 79 -0.43 -13.13 2.27
C GLY A 79 -1.59 -13.83 2.96
N SER A 80 -1.31 -14.73 3.89
CA SER A 80 -2.35 -15.51 4.56
C SER A 80 -2.46 -15.20 6.05
N PHE A 81 -3.67 -15.24 6.58
CA PHE A 81 -3.97 -15.15 8.00
C PHE A 81 -4.38 -16.51 8.57
N GLU A 82 -3.91 -16.80 9.78
CA GLU A 82 -4.35 -17.94 10.57
C GLU A 82 -5.79 -17.74 11.08
N GLU A 83 -6.60 -18.80 10.98
CA GLU A 83 -8.04 -18.75 11.22
C GLU A 83 -8.42 -18.37 12.67
N GLN A 84 -7.60 -18.75 13.65
CA GLN A 84 -7.95 -18.66 15.06
C GLN A 84 -7.63 -17.30 15.70
N ASN A 85 -6.62 -16.58 15.21
CA ASN A 85 -6.05 -15.44 15.93
C ASN A 85 -5.65 -14.25 15.04
N GLN A 86 -6.01 -14.26 13.75
CA GLN A 86 -5.72 -13.17 12.81
C GLN A 86 -4.22 -12.89 12.64
N LYS A 87 -3.35 -13.85 12.95
CA LYS A 87 -1.91 -13.70 12.73
C LYS A 87 -1.56 -13.95 11.28
N LYS A 88 -0.68 -13.12 10.75
CA LYS A 88 -0.04 -13.35 9.45
C LYS A 88 0.79 -14.63 9.55
N ILE A 89 0.68 -15.49 8.54
CA ILE A 89 1.45 -16.73 8.42
C ILE A 89 1.98 -16.91 7.00
N GLY A 90 3.10 -17.63 6.88
CA GLY A 90 3.70 -17.99 5.59
C GLY A 90 4.24 -16.77 4.84
N SER A 91 4.29 -16.86 3.51
CA SER A 91 4.84 -15.81 2.66
C SER A 91 3.93 -14.59 2.57
N TRP A 92 4.53 -13.41 2.69
CA TRP A 92 3.88 -12.11 2.64
C TRP A 92 4.64 -11.13 1.76
N ILE A 93 3.88 -10.29 1.07
CA ILE A 93 4.34 -9.08 0.38
C ILE A 93 3.69 -7.90 1.09
N GLU A 94 4.49 -7.15 1.84
CA GLU A 94 4.04 -5.96 2.56
C GLU A 94 4.38 -4.70 1.78
N LEU A 95 3.45 -3.74 1.78
CA LEU A 95 3.69 -2.41 1.25
C LEU A 95 4.39 -1.56 2.29
N ASP A 96 5.32 -0.70 1.87
CA ASP A 96 5.86 0.35 2.73
C ASP A 96 4.76 1.32 3.19
N GLU A 97 4.84 1.87 4.39
CA GLU A 97 3.87 2.87 4.87
C GLU A 97 3.78 4.08 3.93
N LYS A 98 4.87 4.40 3.23
CA LYS A 98 4.96 5.48 2.24
C LYS A 98 4.90 4.95 0.81
N TYR A 99 4.33 3.77 0.57
CA TYR A 99 4.15 3.17 -0.76
C TYR A 99 3.58 4.18 -1.77
N TYR A 100 2.62 4.96 -1.30
CA TYR A 100 1.97 6.09 -1.96
C TYR A 100 2.93 7.17 -2.49
N ASN A 101 3.90 7.57 -1.66
CA ASN A 101 4.84 8.67 -1.98
C ASN A 101 6.06 8.19 -2.75
N LEU A 102 6.50 6.96 -2.50
CA LEU A 102 7.81 6.49 -2.93
C LEU A 102 7.77 5.56 -4.14
N ARG A 103 6.59 5.17 -4.60
CA ARG A 103 6.35 4.17 -5.65
C ARG A 103 6.92 2.79 -5.27
N LYS A 104 6.06 1.77 -5.33
CA LYS A 104 6.38 0.33 -5.49
C LYS A 104 7.50 -0.23 -4.59
N LEU A 105 7.62 0.22 -3.34
CA LEU A 105 8.52 -0.38 -2.35
C LEU A 105 7.75 -1.46 -1.58
N THR A 106 8.16 -2.72 -1.73
CA THR A 106 7.58 -3.85 -1.01
C THR A 106 8.62 -4.63 -0.22
N TYR A 107 8.16 -5.28 0.83
CA TYR A 107 8.94 -6.18 1.67
C TYR A 107 8.37 -7.59 1.53
N ASN A 108 9.19 -8.49 0.99
CA ASN A 108 8.77 -9.85 0.71
C ASN A 108 9.48 -10.80 1.67
N GLY A 109 8.75 -11.56 2.46
CA GLY A 109 9.34 -12.50 3.40
C GLY A 109 8.30 -13.42 4.00
N GLU A 110 8.65 -14.05 5.11
CA GLU A 110 7.78 -15.02 5.77
C GLU A 110 7.43 -14.61 7.19
N TYR A 111 6.22 -14.94 7.61
CA TYR A 111 5.78 -14.90 8.98
C TYR A 111 5.73 -16.32 9.55
N ASN A 112 6.24 -16.49 10.77
CA ASN A 112 6.12 -17.75 11.50
C ASN A 112 4.73 -17.93 12.12
N ILE A 113 4.48 -19.10 12.72
CA ILE A 113 3.21 -19.44 13.41
C ILE A 113 2.89 -18.52 14.59
N GLN A 114 3.87 -17.77 15.11
CA GLN A 114 3.65 -16.80 16.18
C GLN A 114 3.24 -15.42 15.64
N GLY A 115 3.18 -15.25 14.31
CA GLY A 115 2.86 -13.98 13.65
C GLY A 115 4.05 -13.03 13.59
N MET A 116 5.28 -13.53 13.77
CA MET A 116 6.50 -12.72 13.72
C MET A 116 7.22 -12.92 12.39
N LYS A 117 7.83 -11.84 11.89
CA LYS A 117 8.71 -11.90 10.71
C LYS A 117 9.85 -12.88 10.96
N ALA A 118 10.02 -13.82 10.05
CA ALA A 118 11.03 -14.86 10.10
C ALA A 118 11.86 -14.88 8.82
N GLY A 119 13.07 -15.44 8.93
CA GLY A 119 13.97 -15.63 7.80
C GLY A 119 14.45 -14.32 7.15
N ARG A 120 14.74 -14.40 5.86
CA ARG A 120 15.22 -13.27 5.05
C ARG A 120 14.05 -12.50 4.47
N TRP A 121 14.05 -11.19 4.68
CA TRP A 121 13.12 -10.27 4.04
C TRP A 121 13.80 -9.53 2.90
N ASN A 122 13.26 -9.68 1.70
CA ASN A 122 13.73 -9.04 0.49
C ASN A 122 13.02 -7.71 0.29
N ILE A 123 13.80 -6.66 0.07
CA ILE A 123 13.28 -5.35 -0.30
C ILE A 123 13.19 -5.29 -1.82
N VAL A 124 12.02 -4.98 -2.36
CA VAL A 124 11.81 -4.83 -3.80
C VAL A 124 11.38 -3.40 -4.08
N PHE A 125 12.12 -2.71 -4.96
CA PHE A 125 11.82 -1.35 -5.37
C PHE A 125 11.60 -1.32 -6.88
N GLU A 126 10.42 -0.87 -7.31
CA GLU A 126 10.04 -0.82 -8.74
C GLU A 126 10.23 -2.18 -9.44
N GLY A 127 9.92 -3.28 -8.75
CA GLY A 127 10.07 -4.65 -9.26
C GLY A 127 11.50 -5.18 -9.25
N LYS A 128 12.49 -4.39 -8.82
CA LYS A 128 13.88 -4.84 -8.68
C LYS A 128 14.18 -5.21 -7.24
N GLN A 129 14.61 -6.45 -7.02
CA GLN A 129 15.05 -6.90 -5.71
C GLN A 129 16.38 -6.22 -5.35
N ILE A 130 16.40 -5.52 -4.23
CA ILE A 130 17.61 -4.94 -3.64
C ILE A 130 18.22 -6.03 -2.76
N GLN A 131 19.27 -6.70 -3.25
CA GLN A 131 19.99 -7.69 -2.47
C GLN A 131 20.79 -6.98 -1.36
N LEU A 132 20.35 -7.11 -0.11
CA LEU A 132 21.13 -6.68 1.05
C LEU A 132 22.25 -7.71 1.31
N TYR A 133 23.49 -7.34 0.99
CA TYR A 133 24.64 -8.26 1.06
C TYR A 133 25.26 -8.42 2.46
N ASN A 134 24.86 -7.63 3.47
CA ASN A 134 25.20 -7.81 4.89
C ASN A 134 24.55 -6.72 5.75
N SER A 135 24.44 -6.88 7.07
CA SER A 135 23.82 -5.90 7.99
C SER A 135 24.40 -4.47 7.90
N LYS A 136 25.68 -4.31 7.51
CA LYS A 136 26.30 -3.00 7.21
C LYS A 136 25.68 -2.29 5.99
N HIS A 137 25.02 -3.01 5.09
CA HIS A 137 24.35 -2.45 3.91
C HIS A 137 22.91 -2.01 4.18
N LEU A 138 22.37 -2.24 5.38
CA LEU A 138 21.06 -1.68 5.74
C LEU A 138 21.15 -0.14 5.80
N LEU A 139 22.23 0.39 6.37
CA LEU A 139 22.53 1.83 6.32
C LEU A 139 22.71 2.29 4.88
N ALA A 140 23.48 1.57 4.05
CA ALA A 140 23.70 1.95 2.65
C ALA A 140 22.40 1.92 1.82
N ALA A 141 21.48 0.99 2.09
CA ALA A 141 20.17 0.96 1.45
C ALA A 141 19.27 2.11 1.91
N VAL A 142 19.29 2.43 3.21
CA VAL A 142 18.61 3.61 3.75
C VAL A 142 19.20 4.89 3.16
N ASP A 143 20.52 5.02 3.08
CA ASP A 143 21.23 6.14 2.44
C ASP A 143 20.91 6.21 0.96
N HIS A 144 20.91 5.09 0.24
CA HIS A 144 20.53 5.07 -1.18
C HIS A 144 19.07 5.48 -1.38
N ILE A 145 18.15 5.05 -0.51
CA ILE A 145 16.75 5.50 -0.51
C ILE A 145 16.67 7.00 -0.20
N ILE A 146 17.46 7.51 0.74
CA ILE A 146 17.53 8.95 1.06
C ILE A 146 18.10 9.74 -0.12
N VAL A 147 19.18 9.29 -0.75
CA VAL A 147 19.80 9.90 -1.93
C VAL A 147 18.81 9.90 -3.11
N MET A 148 18.11 8.80 -3.36
CA MET A 148 17.05 8.75 -4.37
C MET A 148 15.90 9.71 -4.04
N ARG A 149 15.51 9.84 -2.76
CA ARG A 149 14.50 10.83 -2.33
C ARG A 149 14.96 12.27 -2.57
N VAL A 150 16.21 12.60 -2.25
CA VAL A 150 16.77 13.94 -2.44
C VAL A 150 16.86 14.27 -3.93
N ARG A 151 17.37 13.34 -4.75
CA ARG A 151 17.51 13.53 -6.19
C ARG A 151 16.17 13.78 -6.87
N LYS A 152 15.16 12.97 -6.55
CA LYS A 152 13.82 13.13 -7.11
C LYS A 152 13.16 14.45 -6.72
N ARG A 153 13.36 14.92 -5.48
CA ARG A 153 12.87 16.25 -5.04
C ARG A 153 13.55 17.38 -5.83
N LEU A 154 14.85 17.27 -6.10
CA LEU A 154 15.58 18.26 -6.90
C LEU A 154 15.10 18.29 -8.36
N GLU A 155 14.86 17.13 -8.97
CA GLU A 155 14.31 17.02 -10.33
C GLU A 155 12.91 17.65 -10.44
N CYS A 156 12.01 17.36 -9.48
CA CYS A 156 10.69 17.98 -9.43
C CYS A 156 10.78 19.51 -9.21
N GLY A 157 11.68 19.97 -8.33
CA GLY A 157 11.91 21.39 -8.08
C GLY A 157 12.46 22.14 -9.30
N GLN A 158 13.40 21.54 -10.03
CA GLN A 158 13.93 22.12 -11.28
C GLN A 158 12.87 22.21 -12.38
N SER A 159 12.01 21.19 -12.53
CA SER A 159 10.90 21.24 -13.48
C SER A 159 9.93 22.37 -13.16
N TRP A 160 9.71 22.68 -11.89
CA TRP A 160 8.87 23.80 -11.45
C TRP A 160 9.50 25.15 -11.80
N MET A 161 10.83 25.30 -11.64
CA MET A 161 11.53 26.54 -11.99
C MET A 161 11.58 26.82 -13.50
N ASN A 162 11.64 25.78 -14.33
CA ASN A 162 11.69 25.94 -15.79
C ASN A 162 10.33 26.31 -16.42
N GLY A 163 9.22 26.18 -15.69
CA GLY A 163 7.87 26.51 -16.16
C GLY A 163 7.43 27.95 -15.85
N LEU A 164 8.23 28.73 -15.11
CA LEU A 164 7.89 30.11 -14.80
C LEU A 164 8.24 31.02 -15.99
N PRO A 165 7.32 31.88 -16.46
CA PRO A 165 7.64 32.86 -17.50
C PRO A 165 8.68 33.83 -16.95
N ILE A 166 9.91 33.72 -17.44
CA ILE A 166 11.02 34.59 -17.06
C ILE A 166 10.78 35.97 -17.67
N GLY A 167 10.00 36.81 -17.00
CA GLY A 167 9.92 38.21 -17.32
C GLY A 167 11.20 38.92 -16.88
N ASN A 168 12.20 39.06 -17.77
CA ASN A 168 13.37 39.95 -17.74
C ASN A 168 13.98 40.36 -16.37
N LYS A 169 13.92 39.49 -15.36
CA LYS A 169 14.59 39.68 -14.07
C LYS A 169 15.44 38.46 -13.80
N SER A 170 16.74 38.62 -13.98
CA SER A 170 17.75 37.60 -13.71
C SER A 170 17.72 37.23 -12.23
N LEU A 171 17.36 35.99 -11.92
CA LEU A 171 17.48 35.45 -10.56
C LEU A 171 18.92 34.93 -10.38
N ILE A 172 19.69 35.51 -9.46
CA ILE A 172 21.02 35.03 -9.09
C ILE A 172 20.84 33.99 -7.98
N ILE A 173 21.16 32.73 -8.26
CA ILE A 173 21.21 31.67 -7.23
C ILE A 173 22.60 31.73 -6.60
N VAL A 174 22.64 32.02 -5.30
CA VAL A 174 23.86 31.94 -4.48
C VAL A 174 23.91 30.53 -3.89
N ASN A 175 24.88 29.72 -4.35
CA ASN A 175 25.17 28.45 -3.70
C ASN A 175 25.87 28.73 -2.37
N ILE A 176 25.23 28.34 -1.27
CA ILE A 176 25.87 28.31 0.06
C ILE A 176 26.45 26.91 0.20
N ILE A 177 27.78 26.84 0.23
CA ILE A 177 28.59 25.62 0.45
C ILE A 177 28.77 25.41 1.94
#